data_AF-A0A452R375-F1
#
_entry.id   AF-A0A452R375-F1
#
_cell.length_a   1.000
_cell.length_b   1.000
_cell.length_c   1.000
_cell.angle_alpha   90.00
_cell.angle_beta   90.00
_cell.angle_gamma   90.00
#
_symmetry.space_group_name_H-M   'P 1'
#
loop_
_entity.id
_entity.type
_entity.pdbx_description
1 polymer ?
#
loop_
_entity_poly.entity_id
_entity_poly.type
_entity_poly.pdbx_seq_one_letter_code
_entity_poly.pdbx_strand_id
1 'polypeptide(L)' 'MSAQALLLVLFLCVLLPQAQGGHRNLKMMQNLKACDKQPSVDLCSNHCSYFLKCPQENTVCCSTYCGNVCMSLQ' A
#
# COMPACT_ATOMS: atom_id res chain seq x y z
N MET A 1 -13.63 -25.94 27.81
CA MET A 1 -14.70 -25.25 27.04
C MET A 1 -15.75 -26.29 26.67
N SER A 2 -17.04 -26.00 26.85
CA SER A 2 -18.12 -26.92 26.45
C SER A 2 -18.02 -27.21 24.95
N ALA A 3 -18.15 -28.48 24.54
CA ALA A 3 -18.11 -28.89 23.13
C ALA A 3 -19.12 -28.11 22.26
N GLN A 4 -20.23 -27.70 22.88
CA GLN A 4 -21.29 -26.90 22.27
C GLN A 4 -20.81 -25.49 21.89
N ALA A 5 -20.00 -24.86 22.74
CA ALA A 5 -19.42 -23.55 22.46
C ALA A 5 -18.42 -23.63 21.29
N LEU A 6 -17.65 -24.73 21.20
CA LEU A 6 -16.72 -24.97 20.12
C LEU A 6 -17.44 -25.10 18.76
N LEU A 7 -18.57 -25.83 18.75
CA LEU A 7 -19.37 -26.05 17.55
C LEU A 7 -19.96 -24.75 16.99
N LEU A 8 -20.48 -23.89 17.87
CA LEU A 8 -21.04 -22.58 17.49
C LEU A 8 -19.98 -21.65 16.90
N VAL A 9 -18.78 -21.63 17.49
CA VAL A 9 -17.66 -20.83 16.97
C VAL A 9 -17.25 -21.30 15.58
N LEU A 10 -17.13 -22.62 15.36
CA LEU A 10 -16.80 -23.16 14.05
C LEU A 10 -17.86 -22.80 13.00
N PHE A 11 -19.14 -22.87 13.35
CA PHE A 11 -20.24 -22.52 12.46
C PHE A 11 -20.20 -21.03 12.05
N LEU A 12 -19.90 -20.14 13.01
CA LEU A 12 -19.73 -18.71 12.75
C LEU A 12 -18.52 -18.44 11.85
N CYS A 13 -17.38 -19.10 12.06
CA CYS A 13 -16.19 -18.90 11.25
C CYS A 13 -16.37 -19.28 9.76
N VAL A 14 -17.28 -20.21 9.45
CA VAL A 14 -17.61 -20.62 8.07
C VAL A 14 -18.61 -19.64 7.43
N LEU A 15 -19.53 -19.07 8.21
CA LEU A 15 -20.56 -18.14 7.72
C LEU A 15 -20.05 -16.72 7.51
N LEU A 16 -19.04 -16.27 8.27
CA LEU A 16 -18.40 -15.00 7.97
C LEU A 16 -17.56 -15.17 6.70
N PRO A 17 -17.82 -14.39 5.64
CA PRO A 17 -16.94 -14.39 4.47
C PRO A 17 -15.53 -14.09 4.96
N GLN A 18 -14.63 -15.04 4.76
CA GLN A 18 -13.20 -14.79 4.87
C GLN A 18 -12.97 -13.59 3.94
N ALA A 19 -12.70 -12.41 4.49
CA ALA A 19 -12.28 -11.27 3.71
C ALA A 19 -10.94 -11.65 3.09
N GLN A 20 -10.98 -12.39 1.99
CA GLN A 20 -9.82 -12.67 1.16
C GLN A 20 -9.35 -11.30 0.73
N GLY A 21 -8.30 -10.81 1.40
CA GLY A 21 -7.61 -9.61 1.00
C GLY A 21 -7.32 -9.75 -0.48
N GLY A 22 -7.96 -8.89 -1.28
CA GLY A 22 -7.94 -9.00 -2.73
C GLY A 22 -6.51 -9.13 -3.25
N HIS A 23 -6.34 -9.89 -4.33
CA HIS A 23 -5.06 -10.17 -4.95
C HIS A 23 -4.27 -8.86 -5.12
N ARG A 24 -3.26 -8.63 -4.27
CA ARG A 24 -2.38 -7.46 -4.37
C ARG A 24 -1.59 -7.67 -5.65
N ASN A 25 -1.99 -6.98 -6.71
CA ASN A 25 -1.39 -7.11 -8.02
C ASN A 25 0.07 -6.62 -7.94
N LEU A 26 1.01 -7.56 -7.77
CA LEU A 26 2.43 -7.26 -7.56
C LEU A 26 3.01 -6.44 -8.72
N LYS A 27 2.42 -6.57 -9.93
CA LYS A 27 2.76 -5.77 -11.11
C LYS A 27 2.59 -4.26 -10.91
N MET A 28 1.72 -3.79 -10.02
CA MET A 28 1.60 -2.34 -9.77
C MET A 28 2.70 -1.80 -8.85
N MET A 29 3.32 -2.66 -8.03
CA MET A 29 4.50 -2.28 -7.23
C MET A 29 5.71 -1.97 -8.13
N GLN A 30 5.72 -2.46 -9.37
CA GLN A 30 6.74 -2.19 -10.38
C GLN A 30 6.67 -0.78 -10.99
N ASN A 31 5.62 0.00 -10.69
CA ASN A 31 5.56 1.42 -11.10
C ASN A 31 6.31 2.38 -10.16
N LEU A 32 6.84 1.87 -9.03
CA LEU A 32 7.79 2.64 -8.23
C LEU A 32 9.12 2.66 -8.98
N LYS A 33 9.30 3.64 -9.86
CA LYS A 33 10.64 3.93 -10.41
C LYS A 33 11.56 4.20 -9.22
N ALA A 34 12.67 3.46 -9.15
CA ALA A 34 13.80 3.90 -8.36
C ALA A 34 14.24 5.24 -8.96
N CYS A 35 14.06 6.31 -8.21
CA CYS A 35 14.50 7.63 -8.64
C CYS A 35 15.95 7.75 -8.21
N ASP A 36 16.87 7.87 -9.16
CA ASP A 36 18.31 7.90 -8.89
C ASP A 36 18.73 9.13 -8.07
N LYS A 37 17.90 10.19 -8.07
CA LYS A 37 18.12 11.41 -7.29
C LYS A 37 17.46 11.33 -5.91
N GLN A 38 18.24 11.70 -4.90
CA GLN A 38 17.75 11.86 -3.54
C GLN A 38 16.90 13.14 -3.43
N PRO A 39 15.73 13.11 -2.77
CA PRO A 39 14.91 14.30 -2.56
C PRO A 39 15.61 15.30 -1.64
N SER A 40 15.31 16.59 -1.81
CA SER A 40 15.55 17.57 -0.74
C SER A 40 14.64 17.26 0.45
N VAL A 41 15.04 17.68 1.65
CA VAL A 41 14.26 17.43 2.87
C VAL A 41 12.85 18.01 2.78
N ASP A 42 12.67 19.14 2.08
CA ASP A 42 11.37 19.79 1.89
C ASP A 42 10.36 18.90 1.14
N LEU A 43 10.85 18.08 0.19
CA LEU A 43 10.03 17.14 -0.59
C LEU A 43 9.53 15.97 0.25
N CYS A 44 10.09 15.71 1.43
CA CYS A 44 9.64 14.63 2.30
C CYS A 44 8.22 14.83 2.82
N SER A 45 7.69 16.05 2.74
CA SER A 45 6.29 16.39 3.06
C SER A 45 5.29 15.85 2.02
N ASN A 46 5.75 15.60 0.79
CA ASN A 46 4.91 15.31 -0.37
C ASN A 46 4.75 13.79 -0.59
N HIS A 47 4.14 13.12 0.38
CA HIS A 47 3.98 11.68 0.35
C HIS A 47 3.03 11.17 -0.75
N CYS A 48 3.34 9.99 -1.27
CA CYS A 48 2.48 9.25 -2.20
C CYS A 48 2.29 7.80 -1.74
N SER A 49 1.21 7.18 -2.20
CA SER A 49 0.93 5.78 -1.96
C SER A 49 0.12 5.18 -3.11
N TYR A 50 -0.21 3.90 -2.99
CA TYR A 50 -1.13 3.24 -3.90
C TYR A 50 -2.47 3.99 -4.05
N PHE A 51 -2.98 4.55 -2.94
CA PHE A 51 -4.26 5.26 -2.90
C PHE A 51 -4.11 6.77 -3.12
N LEU A 52 -2.94 7.33 -2.81
CA LEU A 52 -2.64 8.76 -2.92
C LEU A 52 -1.65 9.00 -4.07
N LYS A 53 -2.21 9.31 -5.24
CA LYS A 53 -1.41 9.64 -6.43
C LYS A 53 -0.80 11.03 -6.32
N CYS A 54 0.30 11.25 -7.05
CA CYS A 54 0.90 12.56 -7.13
C CYS A 54 0.00 13.55 -7.87
N PRO A 55 -0.19 14.78 -7.36
CA PRO A 55 -1.12 15.75 -7.93
C PRO A 55 -0.58 16.46 -9.18
N GLN A 56 0.74 16.46 -9.38
CA GLN A 56 1.39 17.12 -10.52
C GLN A 56 1.68 16.09 -11.62
N GLU A 57 1.24 16.39 -12.84
CA GLU A 57 1.36 15.50 -14.02
C GLU A 57 2.81 15.06 -14.30
N ASN A 58 3.80 15.90 -14.00
CA ASN A 58 5.22 15.64 -14.25
C ASN A 58 5.96 15.02 -13.07
N THR A 59 5.23 14.51 -12.07
CA THR A 59 5.82 13.90 -10.89
C THR A 59 5.49 12.42 -10.83
N VAL A 60 6.44 11.63 -10.34
CA VAL A 60 6.29 10.20 -10.11
C VAL A 60 6.47 9.89 -8.63
N CYS A 61 5.86 8.80 -8.18
CA CYS A 61 6.02 8.32 -6.82
C CYS A 61 7.35 7.56 -6.71
N CYS A 62 8.31 8.16 -6.01
CA CYS A 62 9.66 7.64 -5.82
C CYS A 62 9.79 7.03 -4.41
N SER A 63 10.52 5.92 -4.29
CA SER A 63 10.91 5.40 -2.98
C SER A 63 12.24 6.01 -2.54
N THR A 64 12.27 6.60 -1.34
CA THR A 64 13.39 7.43 -0.85
C THR A 64 13.67 7.18 0.63
N TYR A 65 14.66 7.88 1.21
CA TYR A 65 15.01 7.78 2.63
C TYR A 65 13.88 8.23 3.58
N CYS A 66 12.97 9.09 3.11
CA CYS A 66 11.79 9.52 3.86
C CYS A 66 10.52 8.74 3.49
N GLY A 67 10.66 7.61 2.80
CA GLY A 67 9.55 6.80 2.30
C GLY A 67 9.16 7.17 0.87
N ASN A 68 7.89 6.93 0.52
CA ASN A 68 7.38 7.18 -0.82
C ASN A 68 6.92 8.64 -0.96
N VAL A 69 7.52 9.37 -1.89
CA VAL A 69 7.27 10.81 -2.12
C VAL A 69 7.18 11.16 -3.60
N CYS A 70 6.43 12.21 -3.93
CA CYS A 70 6.29 12.71 -5.29
C CYS A 70 7.50 13.55 -5.70
N MET A 71 8.18 13.17 -6.78
CA MET A 71 9.32 13.90 -7.32
C MET A 71 9.25 14.02 -8.84
N SER A 72 9.84 15.09 -9.39
CA SER A 72 10.07 15.24 -10.82
C SER A 72 11.30 14.42 -11.26
N LEU A 73 11.26 13.81 -12.45
CA LEU A 73 12.35 13.00 -13.02
C LEU A 73 13.40 13.81 -13.78
N GLN A 74 13.45 15.13 -13.57
CA GLN A 74 14.30 16.06 -14.31
C GLN A 74 15.80 15.86 -14.06
#